data_AF-A0A8J1N1X4-F1
#
_entry.id   AF-A0A8J1N1X4-F1
#
_cell.length_a   1.000
_cell.length_b   1.000
_cell.length_c   1.000
_cell.angle_alpha   90.00
_cell.angle_beta   90.00
_cell.angle_gamma   90.00
#
_symmetry.space_group_name_H-M   'P 1'
#
loop_
_entity.id
_entity.type
_entity.pdbx_description
1 polymer ?
#
loop_
_entity_poly.entity_id
_entity_poly.type
_entity_poly.pdbx_seq_one_letter_code
_entity_poly.pdbx_strand_id
1 'polypeptide(L)'
;MKINAGKKIKLKDLRICLERLKQYPLRRKRSRSPEENPAAAEKIKLKDLRICLERLKQYPVRSKRSRSPEENPAGGKQKVREDAKTSQYLDIKNYSLIKELGEGNFGKKPSNIYFLHTLLSQVVLASYKIKNQLTAIKIIEKQQEEDFKYVRREASVLQIASGCPLLCRAMATFQTKSLILLALEYVSGGTLENIIEDRGRLSDKQVLFYASELVVGIQFLHKNGIIHRDLKPENILVDEQGHVKIGDFGLVCTGMYGANTRCDYYGTPGYTAPQVLLEEPYDAGADWWSFGVILYEMATNRLPFSPKGNLKKQVESIINKEPEYLDSLSTKLRDLIKQLLKKKANQRLGVNGNIRDHPFFSTVDWSNVEERRLKPPIKPSHESATGFIKKYIPFPKEDPSETRMLEGFNYVDQSWLE
;
A
#
# COMPACT_ATOMS: atom_id res chain seq x y z
N MET A 1 -22.23 38.44 -21.93
CA MET A 1 -20.96 38.72 -22.63
C MET A 1 -20.08 37.48 -22.56
N LYS A 2 -19.59 37.00 -23.71
CA LYS A 2 -18.70 35.84 -23.84
C LYS A 2 -17.34 36.11 -23.19
N ILE A 3 -16.76 35.15 -22.48
CA ILE A 3 -15.34 35.18 -22.08
C ILE A 3 -14.60 34.05 -22.80
N ASN A 4 -13.48 34.44 -23.41
CA ASN A 4 -12.68 33.72 -24.40
C ASN A 4 -11.58 32.84 -23.80
N ALA A 5 -11.38 31.70 -24.47
CA ALA A 5 -10.15 30.95 -24.79
C ALA A 5 -8.79 31.27 -24.13
N GLY A 6 -8.23 30.24 -23.47
CA GLY A 6 -6.96 29.59 -23.85
C GLY A 6 -5.67 30.41 -23.94
N LYS A 7 -4.82 30.34 -22.91
CA LYS A 7 -3.39 30.72 -23.01
C LYS A 7 -2.60 29.61 -23.71
N LYS A 8 -2.11 29.89 -24.93
CA LYS A 8 -1.16 29.06 -25.69
C LYS A 8 0.21 29.01 -24.98
N ILE A 9 0.74 27.80 -24.81
CA ILE A 9 2.13 27.55 -24.41
C ILE A 9 3.06 28.02 -25.55
N LYS A 10 4.14 28.74 -25.20
CA LYS A 10 5.06 29.33 -26.19
C LYS A 10 5.96 28.22 -26.78
N LEU A 11 6.02 28.15 -28.12
CA LEU A 11 6.81 27.20 -28.93
C LEU A 11 8.31 27.11 -28.58
N LYS A 12 8.85 28.07 -27.83
CA LYS A 12 10.24 28.06 -27.36
C LYS A 12 10.52 27.00 -26.28
N ASP A 13 9.51 26.62 -25.49
CA ASP A 13 9.67 25.69 -24.36
C ASP A 13 9.72 24.22 -24.85
N LEU A 14 9.10 23.90 -25.99
CA LEU A 14 9.21 22.60 -26.65
C LEU A 14 10.58 22.36 -27.30
N ARG A 15 11.27 23.43 -27.72
CA ARG A 15 12.58 23.34 -28.38
C ARG A 15 13.68 22.91 -27.40
N ILE A 16 13.57 23.32 -26.12
CA ILE A 16 14.48 22.93 -25.04
C ILE A 16 14.30 21.44 -24.67
N CYS A 17 13.07 20.92 -24.73
CA CYS A 17 12.80 19.49 -24.50
C CYS A 17 13.33 18.60 -25.65
N LEU A 18 13.23 19.06 -26.90
CA LEU A 18 13.75 18.32 -28.07
C LEU A 18 15.28 18.33 -28.17
N GLU A 19 15.96 19.39 -27.74
CA GLU A 19 17.42 19.45 -27.68
C GLU A 19 17.99 18.46 -26.63
N ARG A 20 17.31 18.26 -25.50
CA ARG A 20 17.73 17.32 -24.45
C ARG A 20 17.60 15.84 -24.85
N LEU A 21 16.67 15.52 -25.75
CA LEU A 21 16.52 14.15 -26.28
C LEU A 21 17.64 13.77 -27.28
N LYS A 22 18.36 14.76 -27.84
CA LYS A 22 19.48 14.53 -28.77
C LYS A 22 20.82 14.20 -28.09
N GLN A 23 20.92 14.34 -26.77
CA GLN A 23 22.18 14.14 -26.03
C GLN A 23 22.40 12.72 -25.51
N TYR A 24 21.50 11.76 -25.79
CA TYR A 24 21.69 10.36 -25.42
C TYR A 24 22.19 9.54 -26.62
N PRO A 25 23.38 8.90 -26.54
CA PRO A 25 23.85 8.03 -27.62
C PRO A 25 23.06 6.72 -27.63
N LEU A 26 22.28 6.51 -28.69
CA LEU A 26 21.69 5.21 -29.00
C LEU A 26 22.82 4.22 -29.34
N ARG A 27 23.12 3.30 -28.41
CA ARG A 27 24.00 2.15 -28.68
C ARG A 27 23.35 1.22 -29.70
N ARG A 28 23.82 1.30 -30.95
CA ARG A 28 23.59 0.31 -32.01
C ARG A 28 24.29 -1.01 -31.66
N LYS A 29 23.57 -2.14 -31.70
CA LYS A 29 24.19 -3.46 -31.90
C LYS A 29 24.56 -3.62 -33.39
N ARG A 30 25.81 -3.99 -33.67
CA ARG A 30 26.33 -4.29 -35.01
C ARG A 30 25.80 -5.64 -35.51
N SER A 31 25.28 -5.67 -36.73
CA SER A 31 25.70 -6.63 -37.78
C SER A 31 25.07 -6.28 -39.14
N ARG A 32 25.96 -5.94 -40.10
CA ARG A 32 25.90 -6.02 -41.58
C ARG A 32 24.59 -5.69 -42.33
N SER A 33 24.64 -4.61 -43.11
CA SER A 33 23.83 -4.22 -44.29
C SER A 33 24.27 -5.01 -45.56
N PRO A 34 23.62 -4.91 -46.74
CA PRO A 34 22.57 -3.98 -47.22
C PRO A 34 21.24 -4.71 -47.57
N GLU A 35 20.06 -4.10 -47.71
CA GLU A 35 19.68 -2.89 -48.43
C GLU A 35 18.23 -2.51 -48.01
N GLU A 36 17.86 -1.25 -48.16
CA GLU A 36 16.71 -0.60 -47.52
C GLU A 36 15.35 -0.85 -48.21
N ASN A 37 14.28 -1.01 -47.42
CA ASN A 37 12.97 -0.43 -47.76
C ASN A 37 12.12 -0.13 -46.49
N PRO A 38 11.99 1.15 -46.06
CA PRO A 38 11.27 1.53 -44.83
C PRO A 38 9.75 1.25 -44.86
N ALA A 39 9.17 1.03 -46.04
CA ALA A 39 7.73 0.78 -46.20
C ALA A 39 7.29 -0.65 -45.83
N ALA A 40 8.22 -1.59 -45.66
CA ALA A 40 7.92 -2.97 -45.30
C ALA A 40 7.74 -3.17 -43.78
N ALA A 41 8.46 -2.42 -42.94
CA ALA A 41 8.42 -2.57 -41.48
C ALA A 41 7.09 -2.09 -40.87
N GLU A 42 6.42 -1.12 -41.50
CA GLU A 42 5.13 -0.60 -41.03
C GLU A 42 3.95 -1.51 -41.45
N LYS A 43 4.08 -2.23 -42.57
CA LYS A 43 3.09 -3.23 -43.01
C LYS A 43 3.12 -4.53 -42.20
N ILE A 44 4.25 -4.88 -41.58
CA ILE A 44 4.37 -6.10 -40.77
C ILE A 44 3.62 -5.95 -39.43
N LYS A 45 3.67 -4.78 -38.78
CA LYS A 45 2.94 -4.55 -37.51
C LYS A 45 1.41 -4.53 -37.67
N LEU A 46 0.91 -4.07 -38.81
CA LEU A 46 -0.54 -4.00 -39.07
C LEU A 46 -1.16 -5.35 -39.45
N LYS A 47 -0.42 -6.23 -40.11
CA LYS A 47 -0.86 -7.62 -40.36
C LYS A 47 -0.91 -8.43 -39.07
N ASP A 48 0.05 -8.25 -38.17
CA ASP A 48 0.08 -8.96 -36.88
C ASP A 48 -1.05 -8.51 -35.92
N LEU A 49 -1.42 -7.22 -35.96
CA LEU A 49 -2.58 -6.71 -35.23
C LEU A 49 -3.92 -7.25 -35.79
N ARG A 50 -4.00 -7.43 -37.11
CA ARG A 50 -5.19 -7.96 -37.81
C ARG A 50 -5.37 -9.46 -37.56
N ILE A 51 -4.28 -10.23 -37.49
CA ILE A 51 -4.29 -11.64 -37.10
C ILE A 51 -4.71 -11.81 -35.63
N CYS A 52 -4.32 -10.89 -34.74
CA CYS A 52 -4.81 -10.89 -33.35
C CYS A 52 -6.31 -10.57 -33.24
N LEU A 53 -6.82 -9.63 -34.06
CA LEU A 53 -8.24 -9.27 -34.09
C LEU A 53 -9.13 -10.33 -34.75
N GLU A 54 -8.64 -11.09 -35.74
CA GLU A 54 -9.37 -12.21 -36.34
C GLU A 54 -9.41 -13.45 -35.42
N ARG A 55 -8.37 -13.66 -34.60
CA ARG A 55 -8.37 -14.72 -33.55
C ARG A 55 -9.38 -14.47 -32.43
N LEU A 56 -9.75 -13.21 -32.18
CA LEU A 56 -10.83 -12.84 -31.24
C LEU A 56 -12.24 -13.11 -31.80
N LYS A 57 -12.38 -13.35 -33.11
CA LYS A 57 -13.68 -13.63 -33.76
C LYS A 57 -13.98 -15.13 -33.96
N GLN A 58 -13.06 -16.03 -33.60
CA GLN A 58 -13.19 -17.47 -33.84
C GLN A 58 -13.52 -18.32 -32.59
N TYR A 59 -13.81 -17.70 -31.44
CA TYR A 59 -14.29 -18.46 -30.27
C TYR A 59 -15.82 -18.48 -30.24
N PRO A 60 -16.46 -19.66 -30.48
CA PRO A 60 -17.91 -19.76 -30.47
C PRO A 60 -18.43 -19.71 -29.03
N VAL A 61 -19.38 -18.81 -28.78
CA VAL A 61 -20.23 -18.82 -27.58
C VAL A 61 -21.07 -20.09 -27.62
N ARG A 62 -20.61 -21.15 -26.95
CA ARG A 62 -21.43 -22.35 -26.70
C ARG A 62 -22.37 -22.07 -25.54
N SER A 63 -23.62 -21.73 -25.86
CA SER A 63 -24.73 -21.83 -24.92
C SER A 63 -24.98 -23.31 -24.62
N LYS A 64 -24.78 -23.74 -23.37
CA LYS A 64 -25.43 -24.95 -22.87
C LYS A 64 -26.68 -24.54 -22.10
N ARG A 65 -27.82 -24.91 -22.68
CA ARG A 65 -29.15 -24.88 -22.07
C ARG A 65 -29.12 -25.66 -20.74
N SER A 66 -29.47 -25.00 -19.65
CA SER A 66 -30.10 -25.65 -18.50
C SER A 66 -31.62 -25.45 -18.61
N ARG A 67 -32.36 -26.53 -18.38
CA ARG A 67 -33.83 -26.59 -18.43
C ARG A 67 -34.43 -25.67 -17.36
N SER A 68 -35.46 -24.95 -17.74
CA SER A 68 -36.38 -24.20 -16.88
C SER A 68 -37.09 -25.11 -15.87
N PRO A 69 -37.38 -24.58 -14.68
CA PRO A 69 -38.74 -24.65 -14.17
C PRO A 69 -39.31 -23.23 -14.02
N GLU A 70 -40.42 -23.05 -14.73
CA GLU A 70 -41.58 -22.18 -14.50
C GLU A 70 -41.43 -20.85 -13.74
N GLU A 71 -41.96 -19.84 -14.42
CA GLU A 71 -42.14 -18.46 -13.98
C GLU A 71 -42.93 -18.34 -12.68
N ASN A 72 -42.45 -17.46 -11.79
CA ASN A 72 -43.31 -16.69 -10.89
C ASN A 72 -42.83 -15.23 -10.92
N PRO A 73 -43.71 -14.25 -11.22
CA PRO A 73 -43.29 -12.86 -11.39
C PRO A 73 -43.39 -12.09 -10.07
N ALA A 74 -42.29 -11.51 -9.61
CA ALA A 74 -42.31 -10.29 -8.80
C ALA A 74 -40.91 -9.68 -8.72
N GLY A 75 -40.74 -8.48 -9.28
CA GLY A 75 -39.52 -7.70 -9.17
C GLY A 75 -39.25 -7.24 -7.74
N GLY A 76 -37.96 -7.17 -7.39
CA GLY A 76 -37.50 -6.54 -6.16
C GLY A 76 -36.00 -6.31 -6.23
N LYS A 77 -35.58 -5.05 -6.35
CA LYS A 77 -34.21 -4.62 -6.05
C LYS A 77 -33.93 -5.01 -4.60
N GLN A 78 -32.98 -5.91 -4.35
CA GLN A 78 -32.53 -6.23 -2.99
C GLN A 78 -31.77 -5.02 -2.41
N LYS A 79 -32.50 -4.11 -1.73
CA LYS A 79 -31.91 -3.23 -0.72
C LYS A 79 -31.54 -4.12 0.46
N VAL A 80 -30.25 -4.23 0.76
CA VAL A 80 -29.77 -4.77 2.04
C VAL A 80 -30.40 -3.92 3.14
N ARG A 81 -31.32 -4.49 3.93
CA ARG A 81 -31.84 -3.81 5.13
C ARG A 81 -30.73 -3.87 6.18
N GLU A 82 -30.08 -2.74 6.44
CA GLU A 82 -29.21 -2.58 7.61
C GLU A 82 -30.04 -2.88 8.87
N ASP A 83 -29.61 -3.84 9.69
CA ASP A 83 -30.28 -4.13 10.94
C ASP A 83 -30.00 -3.02 11.98
N ALA A 84 -30.87 -2.88 12.97
CA ALA A 84 -30.75 -1.83 13.98
C ALA A 84 -29.44 -1.93 14.79
N LYS A 85 -28.87 -3.14 14.90
CA LYS A 85 -27.60 -3.40 15.60
C LYS A 85 -26.42 -2.84 14.81
N THR A 86 -26.36 -3.09 13.51
CA THR A 86 -25.36 -2.59 12.56
C THR A 86 -25.40 -1.07 12.50
N SER A 87 -26.61 -0.48 12.48
CA SER A 87 -26.77 0.98 12.48
C SER A 87 -26.08 1.67 13.66
N GLN A 88 -25.93 1.01 14.81
CA GLN A 88 -25.25 1.59 15.97
C GLN A 88 -23.72 1.70 15.78
N TYR A 89 -23.10 0.81 15.03
CA TYR A 89 -21.65 0.86 14.73
C TYR A 89 -21.32 1.89 13.65
N LEU A 90 -22.31 2.25 12.83
CA LEU A 90 -22.18 3.18 11.70
C LEU A 90 -22.61 4.62 12.03
N ASP A 91 -22.99 4.90 13.29
CA ASP A 91 -23.36 6.25 13.72
C ASP A 91 -22.17 6.95 14.40
N ILE A 92 -21.72 8.05 13.80
CA ILE A 92 -20.65 8.91 14.32
C ILE A 92 -20.92 9.38 15.76
N LYS A 93 -22.18 9.54 16.15
CA LYS A 93 -22.57 9.95 17.50
C LYS A 93 -22.23 8.89 18.55
N ASN A 94 -22.00 7.64 18.17
CA ASN A 94 -21.61 6.58 19.09
C ASN A 94 -20.10 6.52 19.35
N TYR A 95 -19.34 7.44 18.77
CA TYR A 95 -17.91 7.58 19.00
C TYR A 95 -17.58 8.88 19.73
N SER A 96 -16.56 8.82 20.59
CA SER A 96 -15.98 9.98 21.26
C SER A 96 -14.51 10.07 20.91
N LEU A 97 -14.12 11.11 20.17
CA LEU A 97 -12.72 11.35 19.81
C LEU A 97 -11.92 11.83 21.03
N ILE A 98 -10.74 11.27 21.24
CA ILE A 98 -9.92 11.45 22.44
C ILE A 98 -8.63 12.19 22.11
N LYS A 99 -7.81 11.64 21.22
CA LYS A 99 -6.46 12.14 20.96
C LYS A 99 -6.08 11.89 19.51
N GLU A 100 -5.51 12.89 18.86
CA GLU A 100 -4.91 12.71 17.54
C GLU A 100 -3.70 11.77 17.61
N LEU A 101 -3.69 10.77 16.73
CA LEU A 101 -2.62 9.79 16.59
C LEU A 101 -1.71 10.10 15.41
N GLY A 102 -2.21 10.77 14.37
CA GLY A 102 -1.40 11.24 13.26
C GLY A 102 -2.23 11.82 12.10
N GLU A 103 -1.52 12.40 11.14
CA GLU A 103 -2.08 12.93 9.89
C GLU A 103 -1.57 12.11 8.70
N GLY A 104 -2.42 11.89 7.70
CA GLY A 104 -2.10 11.10 6.51
C GLY A 104 -2.53 11.79 5.23
N ASN A 105 -1.78 11.53 4.15
CA ASN A 105 -2.00 12.09 2.82
C ASN A 105 -2.36 10.98 1.82
N PHE A 106 -3.54 11.04 1.21
CA PHE A 106 -4.01 10.06 0.24
C PHE A 106 -4.05 10.57 -1.19
N GLY A 107 -4.11 9.67 -2.16
CA GLY A 107 -4.41 10.01 -3.55
C GLY A 107 -3.18 10.16 -4.44
N LYS A 108 -3.39 10.67 -5.66
CA LYS A 108 -2.35 10.66 -6.71
C LYS A 108 -1.27 11.70 -6.40
N LYS A 109 -0.06 11.26 -6.03
CA LYS A 109 1.12 12.12 -6.12
C LYS A 109 1.52 12.21 -7.61
N PRO A 110 1.44 13.38 -8.27
CA PRO A 110 1.84 13.48 -9.66
C PRO A 110 3.37 13.33 -9.78
N SER A 111 3.80 12.69 -10.85
CA SER A 111 5.19 12.46 -11.26
C SER A 111 5.96 13.75 -11.62
N ASN A 112 5.50 14.91 -11.18
CA ASN A 112 6.25 16.17 -11.19
C ASN A 112 5.63 17.11 -10.15
N ILE A 113 6.52 17.77 -9.39
CA ILE A 113 6.27 18.88 -8.46
C ILE A 113 5.03 19.67 -8.90
N TYR A 114 3.87 19.45 -8.27
CA TYR A 114 2.69 20.33 -8.07
C TYR A 114 1.55 19.43 -7.54
N PHE A 115 1.37 19.42 -6.21
CA PHE A 115 0.23 18.79 -5.51
C PHE A 115 -1.08 19.24 -6.15
N LEU A 116 -1.94 18.32 -6.58
CA LEU A 116 -3.30 18.71 -7.01
C LEU A 116 -4.44 17.91 -6.41
N HIS A 117 -4.26 16.68 -5.91
CA HIS A 117 -5.35 15.95 -5.28
C HIS A 117 -4.82 15.05 -4.17
N THR A 118 -4.60 15.64 -2.99
CA THR A 118 -4.28 14.90 -1.78
C THR A 118 -5.44 15.07 -0.80
N LEU A 119 -6.19 14.01 -0.55
CA LEU A 119 -7.14 14.02 0.56
C LEU A 119 -6.32 13.99 1.85
N LEU A 120 -6.50 15.03 2.66
CA LEU A 120 -6.00 15.04 4.03
C LEU A 120 -6.84 14.07 4.84
N SER A 121 -6.17 13.36 5.73
CA SER A 121 -6.81 12.48 6.69
C SER A 121 -6.20 12.64 8.05
N GLN A 122 -7.02 12.43 9.06
CA GLN A 122 -6.61 12.48 10.45
C GLN A 122 -6.92 11.14 11.08
N VAL A 123 -5.96 10.54 11.76
CA VAL A 123 -6.16 9.33 12.56
C VAL A 123 -6.30 9.77 14.01
N VAL A 124 -7.41 9.41 14.64
CA VAL A 124 -7.76 9.86 15.99
C VAL A 124 -8.13 8.65 16.84
N LEU A 125 -7.55 8.55 18.03
CA LEU A 125 -7.98 7.62 19.07
C LEU A 125 -9.41 7.98 19.48
N ALA A 126 -10.32 7.03 19.45
CA ALA A 126 -11.71 7.24 19.83
C ALA A 126 -12.24 6.08 20.68
N SER A 127 -13.16 6.39 21.59
CA SER A 127 -13.94 5.37 22.29
C SER A 127 -15.26 5.14 21.57
N TYR A 128 -15.53 3.88 21.20
CA TYR A 128 -16.86 3.42 20.82
C TYR A 128 -17.70 3.22 22.09
N LYS A 129 -18.65 4.13 22.32
CA LYS A 129 -19.34 4.29 23.61
C LYS A 129 -20.16 3.08 24.02
N ILE A 130 -20.75 2.36 23.06
CA ILE A 130 -21.68 1.25 23.35
C ILE A 130 -20.93 0.06 23.95
N LYS A 131 -19.74 -0.28 23.43
CA LYS A 131 -18.90 -1.37 23.98
C LYS A 131 -17.81 -0.88 24.95
N ASN A 132 -17.71 0.44 25.19
CA ASN A 132 -16.60 1.06 25.92
C ASN A 132 -15.22 0.59 25.40
N GLN A 133 -15.08 0.54 24.08
CA GLN A 133 -13.90 -0.02 23.42
C GLN A 133 -13.15 1.07 22.66
N LEU A 134 -11.82 1.05 22.76
CA LEU A 134 -10.96 1.97 22.01
C LEU A 134 -10.79 1.52 20.56
N THR A 135 -10.76 2.50 19.68
CA THR A 135 -10.63 2.37 18.22
C THR A 135 -9.72 3.47 17.70
N ALA A 136 -9.07 3.25 16.57
CA ALA A 136 -8.39 4.32 15.82
C ALA A 136 -9.28 4.69 14.63
N ILE A 137 -9.83 5.90 14.60
CA ILE A 137 -10.68 6.34 13.51
C ILE A 137 -9.86 7.18 12.54
N LYS A 138 -9.73 6.72 11.30
CA LYS A 138 -9.23 7.52 10.19
C LYS A 138 -10.41 8.32 9.61
N ILE A 139 -10.34 9.64 9.74
CA ILE A 139 -11.35 10.60 9.31
C ILE A 139 -10.84 11.28 8.04
N ILE A 140 -11.66 11.27 7.00
CA ILE A 140 -11.34 11.85 5.69
C ILE A 140 -12.49 12.78 5.30
N GLU A 141 -12.18 14.04 5.02
CA GLU A 141 -13.16 14.99 4.49
C GLU A 141 -13.41 14.71 3.01
N LYS A 142 -14.69 14.70 2.60
CA LYS A 142 -15.08 14.51 1.21
C LYS A 142 -14.78 15.79 0.43
N GLN A 143 -13.94 15.68 -0.59
CA GLN A 143 -13.63 16.81 -1.48
C GLN A 143 -14.05 16.55 -2.92
N GLN A 144 -13.35 15.66 -3.63
CA GLN A 144 -13.57 15.35 -5.04
C GLN A 144 -13.91 13.87 -5.24
N GLU A 145 -14.82 13.56 -6.17
CA GLU A 145 -15.28 12.19 -6.40
C GLU A 145 -14.17 11.28 -6.96
N GLU A 146 -13.19 11.85 -7.68
CA GLU A 146 -12.10 11.09 -8.27
C GLU A 146 -11.21 10.40 -7.22
N ASP A 147 -11.18 10.93 -5.99
CA ASP A 147 -10.36 10.42 -4.90
C ASP A 147 -11.05 9.28 -4.13
N PHE A 148 -12.37 9.16 -4.25
CA PHE A 148 -13.17 8.11 -3.63
C PHE A 148 -12.76 6.70 -4.05
N LYS A 149 -12.17 6.54 -5.24
CA LYS A 149 -11.63 5.24 -5.69
C LYS A 149 -10.47 4.75 -4.82
N TYR A 150 -9.68 5.64 -4.23
CA TYR A 150 -8.58 5.26 -3.34
C TYR A 150 -9.13 4.84 -1.98
N VAL A 151 -10.10 5.60 -1.45
CA VAL A 151 -10.75 5.29 -0.18
C VAL A 151 -11.54 3.98 -0.24
N ARG A 152 -12.28 3.73 -1.34
CA ARG A 152 -12.93 2.43 -1.58
C ARG A 152 -11.93 1.28 -1.65
N ARG A 153 -10.76 1.51 -2.26
CA ARG A 153 -9.71 0.48 -2.35
C ARG A 153 -9.14 0.19 -0.96
N GLU A 154 -8.80 1.20 -0.19
CA GLU A 154 -8.29 1.05 1.18
C GLU A 154 -9.30 0.32 2.07
N ALA A 155 -10.57 0.74 2.05
CA ALA A 155 -11.64 0.06 2.78
C ALA A 155 -11.78 -1.42 2.39
N SER A 156 -11.73 -1.72 1.09
CA SER A 156 -11.77 -3.11 0.59
C SER A 156 -10.54 -3.92 1.03
N VAL A 157 -9.34 -3.33 1.03
CA VAL A 157 -8.13 -4.00 1.51
C VAL A 157 -8.20 -4.24 3.02
N LEU A 158 -8.72 -3.30 3.80
CA LEU A 158 -8.91 -3.47 5.25
C LEU A 158 -9.85 -4.63 5.59
N GLN A 159 -10.88 -4.88 4.77
CA GLN A 159 -11.76 -6.05 4.93
C GLN A 159 -11.02 -7.36 4.61
N ILE A 160 -10.21 -7.38 3.55
CA ILE A 160 -9.36 -8.54 3.21
C ILE A 160 -8.32 -8.78 4.33
N ALA A 161 -7.77 -7.71 4.89
CA ALA A 161 -6.78 -7.73 5.96
C ALA A 161 -7.31 -8.38 7.25
N SER A 162 -8.62 -8.35 7.52
CA SER A 162 -9.23 -9.08 8.64
C SER A 162 -8.91 -10.59 8.63
N GLY A 163 -8.57 -11.17 7.47
CA GLY A 163 -8.16 -12.57 7.34
C GLY A 163 -6.71 -12.88 7.79
N CYS A 164 -5.95 -11.87 8.22
CA CYS A 164 -4.56 -12.04 8.68
C CYS A 164 -4.32 -11.26 9.98
N PRO A 165 -3.94 -11.93 11.08
CA PRO A 165 -3.83 -11.27 12.38
C PRO A 165 -2.63 -10.30 12.48
N LEU A 166 -1.71 -10.36 11.50
CA LEU A 166 -0.52 -9.51 11.36
C LEU A 166 -0.75 -8.28 10.47
N LEU A 167 -2.00 -8.06 10.05
CA LEU A 167 -2.44 -6.84 9.38
C LEU A 167 -3.41 -6.07 10.27
N CYS A 168 -3.42 -4.75 10.15
CA CYS A 168 -4.42 -3.90 10.79
C CYS A 168 -5.76 -4.06 10.06
N ARG A 169 -6.84 -4.28 10.81
CA ARG A 169 -8.19 -4.47 10.25
C ARG A 169 -9.11 -3.28 10.49
N ALA A 170 -10.11 -3.13 9.62
CA ALA A 170 -11.25 -2.27 9.90
C ALA A 170 -12.28 -3.02 10.74
N MET A 171 -12.73 -2.39 11.82
CA MET A 171 -13.85 -2.85 12.62
C MET A 171 -15.17 -2.36 12.01
N ALA A 172 -15.18 -1.14 11.47
CA ALA A 172 -16.25 -0.65 10.61
C ALA A 172 -15.73 0.39 9.60
N THR A 173 -16.41 0.51 8.47
CA THR A 173 -16.25 1.65 7.55
C THR A 173 -17.61 2.26 7.31
N PHE A 174 -17.72 3.58 7.43
CA PHE A 174 -18.97 4.29 7.27
C PHE A 174 -18.72 5.73 6.86
N GLN A 175 -19.79 6.44 6.54
CA GLN A 175 -19.70 7.80 6.06
C GLN A 175 -20.86 8.62 6.61
N THR A 176 -20.60 9.91 6.79
CA THR A 176 -21.66 10.90 6.98
C THR A 176 -21.86 11.64 5.66
N LYS A 177 -22.56 12.78 5.68
CA LYS A 177 -22.68 13.63 4.48
C LYS A 177 -21.32 14.10 4.00
N SER A 178 -20.48 14.63 4.90
CA SER A 178 -19.20 15.26 4.57
C SER A 178 -17.96 14.44 4.92
N LEU A 179 -18.09 13.37 5.72
CA LEU A 179 -16.95 12.61 6.22
C LEU A 179 -17.00 11.16 5.74
N ILE A 180 -15.82 10.59 5.53
CA ILE A 180 -15.59 9.15 5.44
C ILE A 180 -14.82 8.73 6.68
N LEU A 181 -15.26 7.66 7.33
CA LEU A 181 -14.70 7.15 8.58
C LEU A 181 -14.32 5.68 8.42
N LEU A 182 -13.05 5.38 8.70
CA LEU A 182 -12.56 4.02 8.85
C LEU A 182 -12.28 3.80 10.34
N ALA A 183 -13.16 3.10 11.04
CA ALA A 183 -12.96 2.69 12.42
C ALA A 183 -12.08 1.44 12.44
N LEU A 184 -10.80 1.61 12.79
CA LEU A 184 -9.78 0.57 12.82
C LEU A 184 -9.58 0.05 14.24
N GLU A 185 -9.00 -1.14 14.33
CA GLU A 185 -8.49 -1.61 15.62
C GLU A 185 -7.44 -0.65 16.18
N TYR A 186 -7.53 -0.35 17.47
CA TYR A 186 -6.51 0.44 18.13
C TYR A 186 -5.34 -0.45 18.55
N VAL A 187 -4.17 -0.20 17.96
CA VAL A 187 -2.93 -0.91 18.26
C VAL A 187 -2.09 -0.01 19.18
N SER A 188 -1.97 -0.40 20.45
CA SER A 188 -1.54 0.50 21.54
C SER A 188 -0.04 0.55 21.81
N GLY A 189 0.77 -0.36 21.24
CA GLY A 189 2.19 -0.50 21.54
C GLY A 189 3.12 0.40 20.70
N GLY A 190 2.59 1.38 19.98
CA GLY A 190 3.36 2.29 19.13
C GLY A 190 3.72 1.67 17.78
N THR A 191 4.78 2.17 17.16
CA THR A 191 5.28 1.70 15.86
C THR A 191 6.61 0.95 16.00
N LEU A 192 6.99 0.22 14.96
CA LEU A 192 8.31 -0.38 14.87
C LEU A 192 9.41 0.70 14.84
N GLU A 193 9.12 1.88 14.27
CA GLU A 193 10.01 3.05 14.37
C GLU A 193 10.31 3.38 15.83
N ASN A 194 9.28 3.50 16.69
CA ASN A 194 9.49 3.80 18.11
C ASN A 194 10.37 2.75 18.79
N ILE A 195 10.20 1.46 18.46
CA ILE A 195 11.06 0.40 18.98
C ILE A 195 12.52 0.58 18.53
N ILE A 196 12.76 0.93 17.27
CA ILE A 196 14.10 1.17 16.73
C ILE A 196 14.73 2.41 17.39
N GLU A 197 13.97 3.49 17.56
CA GLU A 197 14.43 4.71 18.22
C GLU A 197 14.80 4.47 19.69
N ASP A 198 13.93 3.79 20.44
CA ASP A 198 14.13 3.53 21.87
C ASP A 198 15.26 2.54 22.15
N ARG A 199 15.41 1.51 21.31
CA ARG A 199 16.41 0.45 21.50
C ARG A 199 17.73 0.72 20.76
N GLY A 200 17.72 1.61 19.79
CA GLY A 200 18.77 1.72 18.79
C GLY A 200 18.79 0.50 17.88
N ARG A 201 19.88 -0.27 17.90
CA ARG A 201 19.99 -1.49 17.07
C ARG A 201 19.35 -2.68 17.76
N LEU A 202 18.59 -3.47 17.00
CA LEU A 202 18.00 -4.72 17.45
C LEU A 202 18.98 -5.89 17.25
N SER A 203 18.94 -6.85 18.17
CA SER A 203 19.69 -8.10 18.05
C SER A 203 19.11 -8.99 16.95
N ASP A 204 19.92 -9.90 16.40
CA ASP A 204 19.47 -10.89 15.41
C ASP A 204 18.20 -11.64 15.81
N LYS A 205 18.03 -11.98 17.09
CA LYS A 205 16.82 -12.66 17.59
C LYS A 205 15.58 -11.76 17.49
N GLN A 206 15.73 -10.47 17.80
CA GLN A 206 14.64 -9.49 17.69
C GLN A 206 14.32 -9.20 16.22
N VAL A 207 15.34 -9.01 15.38
CA VAL A 207 15.19 -8.85 13.93
C VAL A 207 14.49 -10.06 13.33
N LEU A 208 14.90 -11.28 13.70
CA LEU A 208 14.31 -12.53 13.23
C LEU A 208 12.81 -12.62 13.54
N PHE A 209 12.42 -12.28 14.77
CA PHE A 209 11.02 -12.29 15.20
C PHE A 209 10.18 -11.34 14.33
N TYR A 210 10.52 -10.06 14.29
CA TYR A 210 9.74 -9.09 13.50
C TYR A 210 9.79 -9.37 12.01
N ALA A 211 10.94 -9.80 11.49
CA ALA A 211 11.09 -10.21 10.10
C ALA A 211 10.16 -11.37 9.74
N SER A 212 10.03 -12.36 10.62
CA SER A 212 9.17 -13.53 10.37
C SER A 212 7.68 -13.13 10.28
N GLU A 213 7.21 -12.26 11.17
CA GLU A 213 5.83 -11.78 11.13
C GLU A 213 5.55 -10.92 9.90
N LEU A 214 6.46 -10.00 9.58
CA LEU A 214 6.35 -9.17 8.38
C LEU A 214 6.33 -10.01 7.10
N VAL A 215 7.13 -11.07 7.00
CA VAL A 215 7.09 -12.00 5.87
C VAL A 215 5.70 -12.60 5.68
N VAL A 216 5.05 -13.06 6.76
CA VAL A 216 3.69 -13.62 6.70
C VAL A 216 2.69 -12.56 6.23
N GLY A 217 2.73 -11.35 6.80
CA GLY A 217 1.83 -10.25 6.42
C GLY A 217 2.00 -9.84 4.96
N ILE A 218 3.24 -9.67 4.49
CA ILE A 218 3.55 -9.28 3.10
C ILE A 218 3.09 -10.37 2.13
N GLN A 219 3.38 -11.64 2.43
CA GLN A 219 2.94 -12.76 1.57
C GLN A 219 1.41 -12.89 1.52
N PHE A 220 0.71 -12.60 2.62
CA PHE A 220 -0.75 -12.56 2.62
C PHE A 220 -1.29 -11.48 1.67
N LEU A 221 -0.72 -10.27 1.71
CA LEU A 221 -1.09 -9.19 0.78
C LEU A 221 -0.82 -9.62 -0.67
N HIS A 222 0.38 -10.13 -0.96
CA HIS A 222 0.78 -10.53 -2.31
C HIS A 222 -0.07 -11.67 -2.86
N LYS A 223 -0.43 -12.66 -2.02
CA LYS A 223 -1.34 -13.76 -2.39
C LYS A 223 -2.72 -13.25 -2.79
N ASN A 224 -3.17 -12.14 -2.19
CA ASN A 224 -4.42 -11.46 -2.54
C ASN A 224 -4.24 -10.39 -3.64
N GLY A 225 -3.11 -10.40 -4.35
CA GLY A 225 -2.82 -9.46 -5.45
C GLY A 225 -2.74 -8.00 -4.99
N ILE A 226 -2.32 -7.78 -3.74
CA ILE A 226 -2.17 -6.47 -3.13
C ILE A 226 -0.68 -6.16 -2.98
N ILE A 227 -0.25 -5.00 -3.48
CA ILE A 227 1.08 -4.43 -3.21
C ILE A 227 0.89 -3.28 -2.25
N HIS A 228 1.67 -3.25 -1.16
CA HIS A 228 1.57 -2.23 -0.12
C HIS A 228 2.11 -0.87 -0.60
N ARG A 229 3.30 -0.87 -1.24
CA ARG A 229 3.99 0.31 -1.83
C ARG A 229 4.53 1.36 -0.86
N ASP A 230 4.18 1.31 0.42
CA ASP A 230 4.74 2.20 1.45
C ASP A 230 5.08 1.45 2.75
N LEU A 231 5.76 0.30 2.63
CA LEU A 231 6.28 -0.40 3.81
C LEU A 231 7.46 0.36 4.40
N LYS A 232 7.34 0.70 5.68
CA LYS A 232 8.35 1.40 6.48
C LYS A 232 8.01 1.23 7.97
N PRO A 233 8.97 1.41 8.90
CA PRO A 233 8.75 1.19 10.32
C PRO A 233 7.58 2.01 10.91
N GLU A 234 7.29 3.19 10.38
CA GLU A 234 6.16 4.04 10.81
C GLU A 234 4.79 3.41 10.52
N ASN A 235 4.70 2.61 9.45
CA ASN A 235 3.47 1.93 9.02
C ASN A 235 3.36 0.51 9.59
N ILE A 236 4.30 0.09 10.44
CA ILE A 236 4.28 -1.20 11.12
C ILE A 236 3.98 -0.92 12.59
N LEU A 237 2.73 -1.16 12.99
CA LEU A 237 2.28 -0.98 14.37
C LEU A 237 2.71 -2.17 15.21
N VAL A 238 2.82 -1.99 16.53
CA VAL A 238 3.12 -3.05 17.48
C VAL A 238 2.03 -3.08 18.55
N ASP A 239 1.44 -4.24 18.80
CA ASP A 239 0.39 -4.37 19.80
C ASP A 239 0.91 -4.47 21.23
N GLU A 240 0.00 -4.48 22.21
CA GLU A 240 0.34 -4.53 23.64
C GLU A 240 1.17 -5.77 24.05
N GLN A 241 1.11 -6.85 23.26
CA GLN A 241 1.84 -8.08 23.50
C GLN A 241 3.24 -8.02 22.88
N GLY A 242 3.43 -7.18 21.84
CA GLY A 242 4.68 -6.99 21.11
C GLY A 242 4.67 -7.59 19.70
N HIS A 243 3.52 -8.00 19.18
CA HIS A 243 3.39 -8.50 17.80
C HIS A 243 3.17 -7.35 16.82
N VAL A 244 3.65 -7.50 15.59
CA VAL A 244 3.46 -6.48 14.55
C VAL A 244 2.09 -6.57 13.89
N LYS A 245 1.60 -5.41 13.45
CA LYS A 245 0.47 -5.25 12.54
C LYS A 245 0.84 -4.27 11.43
N ILE A 246 0.91 -4.73 10.19
CA ILE A 246 1.11 -3.85 9.03
C ILE A 246 -0.16 -3.01 8.85
N GLY A 247 -0.02 -1.69 8.83
CA GLY A 247 -1.12 -0.73 8.68
C GLY A 247 -0.88 0.26 7.55
N ASP A 248 -1.77 1.25 7.48
CA ASP A 248 -1.84 2.29 6.44
C ASP A 248 -1.88 1.78 4.99
N PHE A 249 -3.07 1.33 4.57
CA PHE A 249 -3.31 0.83 3.22
C PHE A 249 -3.64 1.94 2.21
N GLY A 250 -3.36 3.20 2.52
CA GLY A 250 -3.75 4.32 1.65
C GLY A 250 -3.08 4.38 0.29
N LEU A 251 -1.91 3.75 0.17
CA LEU A 251 -1.14 3.71 -1.07
C LEU A 251 -1.20 2.35 -1.76
N VAL A 252 -2.05 1.42 -1.32
CA VAL A 252 -2.10 0.07 -1.90
C VAL A 252 -2.52 0.05 -3.37
N CYS A 253 -2.04 -0.98 -4.05
CA CYS A 253 -2.49 -1.36 -5.38
C CYS A 253 -3.08 -2.77 -5.35
N THR A 254 -4.26 -2.96 -5.92
CA THR A 254 -4.96 -4.25 -6.01
C THR A 254 -4.91 -4.82 -7.44
N GLY A 255 -5.21 -6.11 -7.60
CA GLY A 255 -5.25 -6.79 -8.90
C GLY A 255 -3.87 -7.16 -9.47
N MET A 256 -2.85 -7.16 -8.62
CA MET A 256 -1.45 -7.38 -9.00
C MET A 256 -1.08 -8.86 -8.94
N TYR A 257 -1.65 -9.64 -9.87
CA TYR A 257 -1.40 -11.07 -9.99
C TYR A 257 -0.51 -11.39 -11.19
N GLY A 258 0.27 -12.48 -11.10
CA GLY A 258 1.07 -12.98 -12.21
C GLY A 258 2.04 -11.94 -12.76
N ALA A 259 1.97 -11.66 -14.05
CA ALA A 259 2.87 -10.72 -14.75
C ALA A 259 2.37 -9.26 -14.76
N ASN A 260 1.33 -8.93 -13.99
CA ASN A 260 0.81 -7.56 -13.94
C ASN A 260 1.83 -6.59 -13.34
N THR A 261 2.00 -5.44 -13.98
CA THR A 261 2.93 -4.39 -13.54
C THR A 261 2.25 -3.01 -13.45
N ARG A 262 2.92 -2.09 -12.75
CA ARG A 262 2.57 -0.66 -12.62
C ARG A 262 3.77 0.21 -12.98
N CYS A 263 3.52 1.46 -13.37
CA CYS A 263 4.58 2.44 -13.70
C CYS A 263 4.39 3.77 -12.95
N ASP A 264 3.62 3.79 -11.87
CA ASP A 264 3.34 4.99 -11.07
C ASP A 264 4.28 5.10 -9.86
N TYR A 265 4.69 6.32 -9.53
CA TYR A 265 5.53 6.59 -8.36
C TYR A 265 4.69 6.75 -7.09
N TYR A 266 4.90 5.87 -6.11
CA TYR A 266 4.37 5.99 -4.75
C TYR A 266 5.38 5.50 -3.73
N GLY A 267 5.23 5.99 -2.49
CA GLY A 267 6.02 5.55 -1.33
C GLY A 267 7.01 6.60 -0.82
N THR A 268 7.66 6.23 0.28
CA THR A 268 8.67 7.04 0.97
C THR A 268 10.07 6.75 0.38
N PRO A 269 10.76 7.75 -0.19
CA PRO A 269 11.99 7.56 -0.98
C PRO A 269 13.05 6.64 -0.35
N GLY A 270 13.27 6.71 0.96
CA GLY A 270 14.25 5.87 1.67
C GLY A 270 13.96 4.37 1.63
N TYR A 271 12.70 3.99 1.43
CA TYR A 271 12.21 2.60 1.39
C TYR A 271 11.72 2.19 -0.01
N THR A 272 11.58 3.14 -0.94
CA THR A 272 11.09 2.89 -2.29
C THR A 272 12.13 2.19 -3.15
N ALA A 273 11.70 1.15 -3.89
CA ALA A 273 12.59 0.37 -4.74
C ALA A 273 13.15 1.18 -5.94
N PRO A 274 14.37 0.87 -6.43
CA PRO A 274 15.01 1.64 -7.50
C PRO A 274 14.16 1.73 -8.77
N GLN A 275 13.50 0.62 -9.16
CA GLN A 275 12.65 0.60 -10.34
C GLN A 275 11.43 1.54 -10.20
N VAL A 276 10.90 1.73 -8.99
CA VAL A 276 9.78 2.66 -8.74
C VAL A 276 10.29 4.10 -8.80
N LEU A 277 11.47 4.39 -8.23
CA LEU A 277 12.11 5.71 -8.31
C LEU A 277 12.46 6.11 -9.75
N LEU A 278 12.71 5.13 -10.62
CA LEU A 278 12.97 5.31 -12.05
C LEU A 278 11.70 5.31 -12.91
N GLU A 279 10.51 5.18 -12.31
CA GLU A 279 9.22 5.04 -13.01
C GLU A 279 9.20 3.87 -14.02
N GLU A 280 9.98 2.84 -13.77
CA GLU A 280 9.99 1.60 -14.54
C GLU A 280 8.81 0.69 -14.13
N PRO A 281 8.37 -0.23 -15.01
CA PRO A 281 7.38 -1.23 -14.65
C PRO A 281 7.82 -2.05 -13.42
N TYR A 282 6.97 -2.12 -12.40
CA TYR A 282 7.22 -2.86 -11.16
C TYR A 282 6.03 -3.74 -10.75
N ASP A 283 6.33 -4.73 -9.93
CA ASP A 283 5.41 -5.72 -9.36
C ASP A 283 5.52 -5.76 -7.82
N ALA A 284 4.96 -6.80 -7.20
CA ALA A 284 4.99 -7.03 -5.76
C ALA A 284 6.43 -7.11 -5.19
N GLY A 285 7.44 -7.34 -6.03
CA GLY A 285 8.85 -7.30 -5.65
C GLY A 285 9.33 -5.96 -5.10
N ALA A 286 8.59 -4.87 -5.34
CA ALA A 286 8.85 -3.58 -4.71
C ALA A 286 8.75 -3.65 -3.18
N ASP A 287 7.78 -4.38 -2.63
CA ASP A 287 7.62 -4.52 -1.17
C ASP A 287 8.78 -5.32 -0.55
N TRP A 288 9.34 -6.30 -1.26
CA TRP A 288 10.52 -7.05 -0.80
C TRP A 288 11.78 -6.19 -0.70
N TRP A 289 11.89 -5.15 -1.52
CA TRP A 289 12.95 -4.16 -1.36
C TRP A 289 12.75 -3.36 -0.08
N SER A 290 11.55 -2.82 0.13
CA SER A 290 11.23 -2.06 1.34
C SER A 290 11.44 -2.89 2.60
N PHE A 291 11.06 -4.17 2.57
CA PHE A 291 11.37 -5.14 3.63
C PHE A 291 12.89 -5.25 3.89
N GLY A 292 13.71 -5.38 2.84
CA GLY A 292 15.17 -5.39 2.99
C GLY A 292 15.75 -4.12 3.62
N VAL A 293 15.18 -2.96 3.32
CA VAL A 293 15.54 -1.68 3.96
C VAL A 293 15.18 -1.69 5.44
N ILE A 294 13.96 -2.14 5.80
CA ILE A 294 13.49 -2.26 7.19
C ILE A 294 14.38 -3.22 7.99
N LEU A 295 14.79 -4.36 7.42
CA LEU A 295 15.71 -5.29 8.08
C LEU A 295 17.07 -4.66 8.39
N TYR A 296 17.61 -3.90 7.43
CA TYR A 296 18.86 -3.19 7.61
C TYR A 296 18.74 -2.13 8.71
N GLU A 297 17.64 -1.39 8.72
CA GLU A 297 17.40 -0.35 9.72
C GLU A 297 17.21 -0.91 11.12
N MET A 298 16.39 -1.97 11.30
CA MET A 298 16.27 -2.65 12.59
C MET A 298 17.63 -3.10 13.14
N ALA A 299 18.52 -3.60 12.27
CA ALA A 299 19.81 -4.15 12.69
C ALA A 299 20.91 -3.10 12.91
N THR A 300 20.74 -1.87 12.39
CA THR A 300 21.80 -0.86 12.37
C THR A 300 21.39 0.51 12.90
N ASN A 301 20.09 0.75 13.09
CA ASN A 301 19.47 2.05 13.34
C ASN A 301 19.88 3.12 12.30
N ARG A 302 20.04 2.69 11.03
CA ARG A 302 20.44 3.53 9.91
C ARG A 302 19.77 3.02 8.64
N LEU A 303 19.52 3.91 7.68
CA LEU A 303 19.14 3.49 6.33
C LEU A 303 20.36 2.96 5.55
N PRO A 304 20.17 1.95 4.68
CA PRO A 304 21.23 1.37 3.85
C PRO A 304 21.79 2.34 2.82
N PHE A 305 20.97 3.33 2.41
CA PHE A 305 21.37 4.43 1.53
C PHE A 305 21.28 5.73 2.33
N SER A 306 22.44 6.21 2.78
CA SER A 306 22.52 7.36 3.70
C SER A 306 21.76 8.58 3.15
N PRO A 307 20.85 9.19 3.94
CA PRO A 307 20.09 10.36 3.52
C PRO A 307 20.93 11.65 3.53
N LYS A 308 22.26 11.59 3.69
CA LYS A 308 23.14 12.77 3.73
C LYS A 308 22.99 13.60 2.44
N GLY A 309 22.22 14.68 2.51
CA GLY A 309 21.95 15.57 1.40
C GLY A 309 20.47 15.89 1.23
N ASN A 310 20.08 16.29 0.02
CA ASN A 310 18.68 16.50 -0.35
C ASN A 310 18.08 15.21 -0.94
N LEU A 311 16.75 15.19 -1.09
CA LEU A 311 16.00 14.06 -1.65
C LEU A 311 16.60 13.51 -2.96
N LYS A 312 17.08 14.40 -3.84
CA LYS A 312 17.71 14.00 -5.11
C LYS A 312 18.96 13.15 -4.89
N LYS A 313 19.84 13.53 -3.96
CA LYS A 313 21.04 12.76 -3.61
C LYS A 313 20.71 11.40 -3.00
N GLN A 314 19.64 11.33 -2.20
CA GLN A 314 19.16 10.05 -1.64
C GLN A 314 18.71 9.11 -2.76
N VAL A 315 17.87 9.60 -3.68
CA VAL A 315 17.41 8.84 -4.86
C VAL A 315 18.59 8.40 -5.73
N GLU A 316 19.53 9.30 -6.02
CA GLU A 316 20.76 8.98 -6.78
C GLU A 316 21.59 7.88 -6.09
N SER A 317 21.67 7.91 -4.75
CA SER A 317 22.35 6.89 -3.94
C SER A 317 21.64 5.53 -4.06
N ILE A 318 20.31 5.53 -3.93
CA ILE A 318 19.49 4.31 -4.05
C ILE A 318 19.61 3.69 -5.44
N ILE A 319 19.69 4.50 -6.50
CA ILE A 319 19.77 3.96 -7.87
C ILE A 319 21.18 3.45 -8.19
N ASN A 320 22.22 4.21 -7.82
CA ASN A 320 23.56 4.01 -8.38
C ASN A 320 24.59 3.39 -7.43
N LYS A 321 24.34 3.38 -6.12
CA LYS A 321 25.30 2.87 -5.13
C LYS A 321 24.84 1.54 -4.54
N GLU A 322 25.81 0.72 -4.17
CA GLU A 322 25.57 -0.43 -3.30
C GLU A 322 25.48 0.05 -1.84
N PRO A 323 24.63 -0.58 -1.02
CA PRO A 323 24.53 -0.23 0.39
C PRO A 323 25.79 -0.65 1.14
N GLU A 324 26.14 0.10 2.18
CA GLU A 324 27.25 -0.24 3.06
C GLU A 324 26.81 -1.35 4.01
N TYR A 325 27.47 -2.49 4.00
CA TYR A 325 27.12 -3.60 4.89
C TYR A 325 28.05 -3.61 6.11
N LEU A 326 27.54 -3.14 7.25
CA LEU A 326 28.32 -3.05 8.49
C LEU A 326 28.82 -4.42 8.97
N ASP A 327 30.02 -4.44 9.53
CA ASP A 327 30.62 -5.67 10.05
C ASP A 327 29.88 -6.25 11.27
N SER A 328 29.10 -5.42 11.96
CA SER A 328 28.23 -5.83 13.04
C SER A 328 27.05 -6.71 12.60
N LEU A 329 26.70 -6.73 11.30
CA LEU A 329 25.66 -7.61 10.79
C LEU A 329 26.14 -9.06 10.76
N SER A 330 25.35 -9.97 11.32
CA SER A 330 25.62 -11.40 11.22
C SER A 330 25.67 -11.85 9.76
N THR A 331 26.43 -12.93 9.50
CA THR A 331 26.61 -13.45 8.14
C THR A 331 25.27 -13.78 7.48
N LYS A 332 24.34 -14.41 8.21
CA LYS A 332 23.02 -14.79 7.70
C LYS A 332 22.13 -13.57 7.42
N LEU A 333 22.11 -12.58 8.31
CA LEU A 333 21.32 -11.37 8.11
C LEU A 333 21.87 -10.51 6.97
N ARG A 334 23.20 -10.36 6.91
CA ARG A 334 23.88 -9.65 5.82
C ARG A 334 23.57 -10.28 4.46
N ASP A 335 23.59 -11.60 4.38
CA ASP A 335 23.25 -12.33 3.16
C ASP A 335 21.78 -12.10 2.76
N LEU A 336 20.85 -12.22 3.72
CA LEU A 336 19.42 -11.95 3.47
C LEU A 336 19.20 -10.55 2.89
N ILE A 337 19.77 -9.52 3.52
CA ILE A 337 19.64 -8.13 3.08
C ILE A 337 20.25 -7.95 1.68
N LYS A 338 21.40 -8.57 1.39
CA LYS A 338 22.01 -8.54 0.04
C LYS A 338 21.09 -9.13 -1.03
N GLN A 339 20.40 -10.22 -0.72
CA GLN A 339 19.48 -10.86 -1.66
C GLN A 339 18.19 -10.03 -1.89
N LEU A 340 17.74 -9.28 -0.88
CA LEU A 340 16.59 -8.37 -0.96
C LEU A 340 16.91 -7.02 -1.62
N LEU A 341 18.10 -6.46 -1.38
CA LEU A 341 18.53 -5.17 -1.91
C LEU A 341 19.20 -5.25 -3.29
N LYS A 342 18.89 -6.29 -4.08
CA LYS A 342 19.28 -6.34 -5.49
C LYS A 342 18.49 -5.30 -6.30
N LYS A 343 19.23 -4.46 -7.04
CA LYS A 343 18.65 -3.41 -7.90
C LYS A 343 17.72 -3.98 -8.97
N LYS A 344 18.14 -5.07 -9.61
CA LYS A 344 17.31 -5.80 -10.59
C LYS A 344 16.21 -6.57 -9.87
N ALA A 345 14.96 -6.16 -10.07
CA ALA A 345 13.79 -6.72 -9.38
C ALA A 345 13.66 -8.24 -9.57
N ASN A 346 13.91 -8.76 -10.78
CA ASN A 346 13.80 -10.20 -11.08
C ASN A 346 14.88 -11.08 -10.42
N GLN A 347 15.93 -10.49 -9.84
CA GLN A 347 16.97 -11.24 -9.12
C GLN A 347 16.74 -11.24 -7.61
N ARG A 348 15.76 -10.47 -7.14
CA ARG A 348 15.47 -10.21 -5.73
C ARG A 348 14.82 -11.42 -5.08
N LEU A 349 15.27 -11.78 -3.88
CA LEU A 349 14.63 -12.82 -3.07
C LEU A 349 13.17 -12.44 -2.78
N GLY A 350 12.26 -13.41 -2.80
CA GLY A 350 10.81 -13.19 -2.71
C GLY A 350 10.12 -13.00 -4.06
N VAL A 351 10.85 -12.51 -5.08
CA VAL A 351 10.45 -12.58 -6.50
C VAL A 351 11.00 -13.87 -7.11
N ASN A 352 12.30 -14.11 -6.89
CA ASN A 352 12.98 -15.33 -7.30
C ASN A 352 13.37 -16.15 -6.06
N GLY A 353 12.69 -17.27 -5.86
CA GLY A 353 12.81 -18.10 -4.66
C GLY A 353 11.92 -17.62 -3.52
N ASN A 354 11.65 -18.54 -2.58
CA ASN A 354 10.83 -18.27 -1.42
C ASN A 354 11.69 -17.72 -0.27
N ILE A 355 11.33 -16.56 0.25
CA ILE A 355 12.05 -15.90 1.34
C ILE A 355 12.09 -16.74 2.63
N ARG A 356 11.06 -17.58 2.86
CA ARG A 356 10.95 -18.43 4.03
C ARG A 356 12.06 -19.49 4.12
N ASP A 357 12.65 -19.86 2.99
CA ASP A 357 13.67 -20.89 2.89
C ASP A 357 15.09 -20.36 3.17
N HIS A 358 15.23 -19.03 3.35
CA HIS A 358 16.52 -18.42 3.59
C HIS A 358 17.12 -18.85 4.93
N PRO A 359 18.45 -19.17 5.03
CA PRO A 359 19.07 -19.68 6.26
C PRO A 359 18.92 -18.80 7.51
N PHE A 360 18.66 -17.50 7.35
CA PHE A 360 18.32 -16.60 8.46
C PHE A 360 17.06 -17.07 9.21
N PHE A 361 16.08 -17.61 8.49
CA PHE A 361 14.82 -18.13 9.04
C PHE A 361 14.86 -19.63 9.37
N SER A 362 16.03 -20.27 9.34
CA SER A 362 16.16 -21.74 9.55
C SER A 362 15.59 -22.28 10.86
N THR A 363 15.42 -21.44 11.88
CA THR A 363 14.85 -21.81 13.18
C THR A 363 13.39 -21.37 13.36
N VAL A 364 12.78 -20.79 12.33
CA VAL A 364 11.42 -20.26 12.39
C VAL A 364 10.43 -21.38 12.07
N ASP A 365 9.53 -21.63 13.01
CA ASP A 365 8.32 -22.40 12.76
C ASP A 365 7.24 -21.47 12.21
N TRP A 366 7.00 -21.53 10.90
CA TRP A 366 6.07 -20.63 10.22
C TRP A 366 4.62 -20.82 10.63
N SER A 367 4.21 -22.03 11.04
CA SER A 367 2.85 -22.27 11.55
C SER A 367 2.65 -21.52 12.86
N ASN A 368 3.67 -21.53 13.74
CA ASN A 368 3.62 -20.73 14.97
C ASN A 368 3.64 -19.22 14.72
N VAL A 369 4.27 -18.73 13.63
CA VAL A 369 4.21 -17.32 13.25
C VAL A 369 2.80 -16.96 12.77
N GLU A 370 2.24 -17.74 11.85
CA GLU A 370 0.91 -17.50 11.27
C GLU A 370 -0.20 -17.51 12.33
N GLU A 371 -0.06 -18.37 13.33
CA GLU A 371 -0.98 -18.47 14.46
C GLU A 371 -0.61 -17.58 15.65
N ARG A 372 0.42 -16.72 15.52
CA ARG A 372 0.91 -15.80 16.55
C ARG A 372 1.21 -16.48 17.90
N ARG A 373 1.78 -17.67 17.85
CA ARG A 373 2.19 -18.46 19.03
C ARG A 373 3.61 -18.14 19.51
N LEU A 374 4.40 -17.42 18.71
CA LEU A 374 5.74 -17.00 19.10
C LEU A 374 5.68 -15.93 20.19
N LYS A 375 6.51 -16.06 21.23
CA LYS A 375 6.59 -15.05 22.30
C LYS A 375 7.35 -13.80 21.81
N PRO A 376 6.75 -12.60 21.86
CA PRO A 376 7.44 -11.38 21.46
C PRO A 376 8.68 -11.08 22.32
N PRO A 377 9.79 -10.62 21.71
CA PRO A 377 11.04 -10.37 22.42
C PRO A 377 11.06 -9.01 23.12
N ILE A 378 10.18 -8.08 22.72
CA ILE A 378 10.06 -6.75 23.31
C ILE A 378 8.58 -6.57 23.63
N LYS A 379 8.30 -6.28 24.90
CA LYS A 379 6.99 -5.82 25.32
C LYS A 379 6.99 -4.29 25.28
N PRO A 380 6.10 -3.63 24.51
CA PRO A 380 6.06 -2.18 24.46
C PRO A 380 5.74 -1.58 25.83
N SER A 381 6.39 -0.47 26.15
CA SER A 381 6.09 0.35 27.32
C SER A 381 5.33 1.59 26.86
N HIS A 382 4.00 1.59 26.97
CA HIS A 382 3.21 2.78 26.69
C HIS A 382 2.12 3.00 27.75
N GLU A 383 1.78 4.27 27.96
CA GLU A 383 0.70 4.69 28.86
C GLU A 383 -0.60 3.99 28.46
N SER A 384 -1.25 3.36 29.44
CA SER A 384 -2.60 2.84 29.27
C SER A 384 -3.48 3.94 28.69
N ALA A 385 -4.21 3.63 27.62
CA ALA A 385 -5.07 4.58 26.96
C ALA A 385 -6.17 5.17 27.86
N THR A 386 -6.40 4.56 29.03
CA THR A 386 -7.21 5.11 30.13
C THR A 386 -6.73 6.49 30.61
N GLY A 387 -5.44 6.83 30.44
CA GLY A 387 -4.89 8.14 30.79
C GLY A 387 -5.40 9.29 29.91
N PHE A 388 -5.80 9.00 28.66
CA PHE A 388 -6.19 10.01 27.67
C PHE A 388 -7.67 10.43 27.74
N ILE A 389 -8.53 9.67 28.42
CA ILE A 389 -10.00 9.83 28.42
C ILE A 389 -10.48 11.17 29.05
N LYS A 390 -9.57 12.01 29.54
CA LYS A 390 -9.90 13.27 30.23
C LYS A 390 -10.24 14.45 29.31
N LYS A 391 -9.96 14.37 27.99
CA LYS A 391 -10.22 15.47 27.05
C LYS A 391 -10.75 14.93 25.73
N TYR A 392 -11.97 15.30 25.36
CA TYR A 392 -12.57 14.93 24.08
C TYR A 392 -12.33 16.01 23.03
N ILE A 393 -12.12 15.58 21.79
CA ILE A 393 -11.95 16.45 20.61
C ILE A 393 -13.28 16.41 19.82
N PRO A 394 -13.76 17.54 19.27
CA PRO A 394 -14.93 17.52 18.40
C PRO A 394 -14.60 16.89 17.05
N PHE A 395 -15.59 16.26 16.41
CA PHE A 395 -15.48 15.89 14.99
C PHE A 395 -15.34 17.14 14.11
N PRO A 396 -14.73 17.02 12.91
CA PRO A 396 -14.76 18.09 11.92
C PRO A 396 -16.19 18.53 11.62
N LYS A 397 -16.38 19.83 11.38
CA LYS A 397 -17.72 20.38 11.10
C LYS A 397 -18.25 19.78 9.80
N GLU A 398 -19.49 19.30 9.84
CA GLU A 398 -20.13 18.80 8.63
C GLU A 398 -20.62 19.95 7.74
N ASP A 399 -20.37 19.83 6.44
CA ASP A 399 -21.00 20.67 5.43
C ASP A 399 -22.38 20.07 5.07
N PRO A 400 -23.51 20.72 5.42
CA PRO A 400 -24.84 20.19 5.15
C PRO A 400 -25.19 20.12 3.66
N SER A 401 -24.47 20.87 2.81
CA SER A 401 -24.68 20.91 1.36
C SER A 401 -24.07 19.71 0.64
N GLU A 402 -23.17 18.98 1.30
CA GLU A 402 -22.59 17.76 0.76
C GLU A 402 -23.61 16.62 0.74
N THR A 403 -23.78 16.01 -0.42
CA THR A 403 -24.78 14.92 -0.63
C THR A 403 -24.16 13.69 -1.27
N ARG A 404 -22.88 13.72 -1.62
CA ARG A 404 -22.19 12.62 -2.30
C ARG A 404 -21.98 11.45 -1.34
N MET A 405 -22.74 10.38 -1.56
CA MET A 405 -22.65 9.14 -0.78
C MET A 405 -21.99 8.04 -1.61
N LEU A 406 -21.04 7.34 -0.99
CA LEU A 406 -20.40 6.17 -1.57
C LEU A 406 -21.31 4.95 -1.38
N GLU A 407 -22.06 4.56 -2.40
CA GLU A 407 -22.84 3.32 -2.36
C GLU A 407 -21.96 2.11 -2.03
N GLY A 408 -22.46 1.21 -1.17
CA GLY A 408 -21.77 -0.02 -0.77
C GLY A 408 -20.53 0.19 0.12
N PHE A 409 -20.31 1.39 0.65
CA PHE A 409 -19.15 1.69 1.50
C PHE A 409 -19.32 1.26 2.95
N ASN A 410 -20.55 1.21 3.44
CA ASN A 410 -20.83 0.83 4.82
C ASN A 410 -20.47 -0.64 5.04
N TYR A 411 -19.68 -0.90 6.08
CA TYR A 411 -19.25 -2.23 6.48
C TYR A 411 -19.09 -2.27 8.00
N VAL A 412 -19.48 -3.39 8.61
CA VAL A 412 -19.13 -3.72 9.99
C VAL A 412 -18.56 -5.12 9.98
N ASP A 413 -17.41 -5.29 10.60
CA ASP A 413 -16.78 -6.59 10.75
C ASP A 413 -17.63 -7.48 11.65
N GLN A 414 -17.94 -8.70 11.19
CA GLN A 414 -18.83 -9.63 11.92
C GLN A 414 -18.27 -9.99 13.29
N SER A 415 -16.94 -10.11 13.41
CA SER A 415 -16.27 -10.37 14.68
C SER A 415 -16.44 -9.23 15.68
N TRP A 416 -16.87 -8.05 15.22
CA TRP A 416 -17.14 -6.90 16.07
C TRP A 416 -18.63 -6.75 16.42
N LEU A 417 -19.53 -7.49 15.77
CA LEU A 417 -20.94 -7.54 16.15
C LEU A 417 -21.19 -8.50 17.31
N GLU A 418 -20.45 -9.60 17.33
CA GLU A 418 -20.35 -10.55 18.45
C GLU A 418 -19.79 -9.87 19.70
#